data_AF-A0A3P7LNG5-F1
#
_entry.id   AF-A0A3P7LNG5-F1
#
_cell.length_a   1.000
_cell.length_b   1.000
_cell.length_c   1.000
_cell.angle_alpha   90.00
_cell.angle_beta   90.00
_cell.angle_gamma   90.00
#
_symmetry.space_group_name_H-M   'P 1'
#
loop_
_entity.id
_entity.type
_entity.pdbx_description
1 polymer ?
#
loop_
_entity_poly.entity_id
_entity_poly.type
_entity_poly.pdbx_seq_one_letter_code
_entity_poly.pdbx_strand_id
1 'polypeptide(L)'
;MNKIIKHHPRSVQTHNDLILNCLEDKDESIRLRALDLLHGMVTKKNLIEIVKNLVRHLNSPNTSPHFRSELVSTIIKICSQDNYCYIASFQWYVSVLVELAQLNEDKNGELISNQLLDVTVRVATVRSFAVSQMAS
;
A
#
# COMPACT_ATOMS: atom_id res chain seq x y z
N MET A 1 9.35 -0.86 17.41
CA MET A 1 8.14 -0.26 18.02
C MET A 1 6.87 -1.10 17.76
N ASN A 2 6.93 -2.44 17.93
CA ASN A 2 5.80 -3.36 17.62
C ASN A 2 5.01 -3.83 18.86
N LYS A 3 5.25 -3.25 20.04
CA LYS A 3 4.68 -3.75 21.30
C LYS A 3 3.32 -3.15 21.67
N ILE A 4 3.00 -1.92 21.25
CA ILE A 4 1.75 -1.24 21.66
C ILE A 4 0.56 -1.70 20.80
N ILE A 5 0.78 -1.94 19.51
CA ILE A 5 -0.25 -2.39 18.56
C ILE A 5 -0.83 -3.76 18.96
N LYS A 6 -0.02 -4.63 19.57
CA LYS A 6 -0.46 -5.95 20.04
C LYS A 6 -1.42 -5.91 21.24
N HIS A 7 -1.37 -4.86 22.07
CA HIS A 7 -2.10 -4.85 23.33
C HIS A 7 -3.46 -4.12 23.27
N HIS A 8 -3.66 -3.14 22.38
CA HIS A 8 -4.92 -2.38 22.31
C HIS A 8 -5.35 -2.03 20.87
N PRO A 9 -5.77 -3.01 20.05
CA PRO A 9 -6.15 -2.78 18.65
C PRO A 9 -7.37 -1.83 18.46
N ARG A 10 -8.23 -1.68 19.48
CA ARG A 10 -9.42 -0.81 19.41
C ARG A 10 -9.10 0.69 19.63
N SER A 11 -8.15 1.02 20.50
CA SER A 11 -7.77 2.43 20.78
C SER A 11 -6.90 3.03 19.67
N VAL A 12 -6.24 2.16 18.90
CA VAL A 12 -5.34 2.55 17.80
C VAL A 12 -6.13 2.96 16.53
N GLN A 13 -7.36 2.45 16.34
CA GLN A 13 -8.22 2.87 15.23
C GLN A 13 -8.62 4.36 15.30
N THR A 14 -8.76 4.91 16.51
CA THR A 14 -9.05 6.36 16.73
C THR A 14 -7.88 7.27 16.34
N HIS A 15 -6.68 6.71 16.10
CA HIS A 15 -5.48 7.47 15.75
C HIS A 15 -5.07 7.30 14.28
N ASN A 16 -5.90 6.64 13.44
CA ASN A 16 -5.63 6.53 11.99
C ASN A 16 -5.42 7.91 11.36
N ASP A 17 -6.28 8.88 11.69
CA ASP A 17 -6.18 10.25 11.17
C ASP A 17 -4.87 10.92 11.60
N LEU A 18 -4.44 10.69 12.84
CA LEU A 18 -3.18 11.26 13.35
C LEU A 18 -1.95 10.66 12.65
N ILE A 19 -1.96 9.36 12.35
CA ILE A 19 -0.85 8.70 11.63
C ILE A 19 -0.85 9.07 10.16
N LEU A 20 -2.03 9.21 9.54
CA LEU A 20 -2.15 9.73 8.19
C LEU A 20 -1.65 11.18 8.11
N ASN A 21 -1.92 12.02 9.12
CA ASN A 21 -1.35 13.37 9.21
C ASN A 21 0.19 13.35 9.32
N CYS A 22 0.78 12.34 9.96
CA CYS A 22 2.23 12.19 10.01
C CYS A 22 2.88 11.89 8.65
N LEU A 23 2.11 11.47 7.63
CA LEU A 23 2.61 11.33 6.26
C LEU A 23 2.87 12.67 5.57
N GLU A 24 2.29 13.76 6.09
CA GLU A 24 2.48 15.13 5.61
C GLU A 24 3.52 15.90 6.43
N ASP A 25 4.19 15.24 7.39
CA ASP A 25 5.21 15.88 8.22
C ASP A 25 6.41 16.34 7.37
N LYS A 26 7.02 17.46 7.77
CA LYS A 26 8.21 18.01 7.08
C LYS A 26 9.42 17.08 7.23
N ASP A 27 9.54 16.40 8.36
CA ASP A 27 10.61 15.47 8.65
C ASP A 27 10.33 14.09 8.02
N GLU A 28 11.19 13.68 7.08
CA GLU A 28 11.06 12.39 6.40
C GLU A 28 11.13 11.19 7.36
N SER A 29 11.90 11.30 8.44
CA SER A 29 12.01 10.21 9.42
C SER A 29 10.67 9.96 10.13
N ILE A 30 9.89 11.01 10.39
CA ILE A 30 8.53 10.90 10.97
C ILE A 30 7.60 10.23 9.96
N ARG A 31 7.66 10.64 8.69
CA ARG A 31 6.86 10.02 7.61
C ARG A 31 7.15 8.51 7.49
N LEU A 32 8.43 8.12 7.52
CA LEU A 32 8.84 6.71 7.45
C LEU A 32 8.34 5.91 8.67
N ARG A 33 8.38 6.50 9.86
CA ARG A 33 7.81 5.86 11.07
C ARG A 33 6.30 5.71 10.99
N ALA A 34 5.59 6.64 10.36
CA ALA A 34 4.16 6.51 10.13
C ALA A 34 3.84 5.30 9.23
N LEU A 35 4.63 5.07 8.17
CA LEU A 35 4.49 3.90 7.30
C LEU A 35 4.67 2.57 8.06
N ASP A 36 5.68 2.49 8.93
CA ASP A 36 5.92 1.32 9.79
C ASP A 36 4.71 0.99 10.68
N LEU A 37 4.05 2.03 11.22
CA LEU A 37 2.90 1.87 12.11
C LEU A 37 1.64 1.43 11.34
N LEU A 38 1.43 1.94 10.13
CA LEU A 38 0.28 1.57 9.29
C LEU A 38 0.18 0.07 9.06
N HIS A 39 1.32 -0.62 8.89
CA HIS A 39 1.35 -2.07 8.72
C HIS A 39 0.63 -2.84 9.84
N GLY A 40 0.75 -2.39 11.09
CA GLY A 40 0.09 -3.04 12.23
C GLY A 40 -1.37 -2.64 12.43
N MET A 41 -1.87 -1.65 11.69
CA MET A 41 -3.18 -1.01 11.90
C MET A 41 -4.18 -1.27 10.77
N VAL A 42 -3.72 -1.93 9.70
CA VAL A 42 -4.54 -2.30 8.56
C VAL A 42 -5.52 -3.40 8.95
N THR A 43 -6.74 -3.25 8.46
CA THR A 43 -7.86 -4.18 8.58
C THR A 43 -8.60 -4.21 7.24
N LYS A 44 -9.49 -5.20 7.06
CA LYS A 44 -10.39 -5.24 5.89
C LYS A 44 -11.18 -3.94 5.68
N LYS A 45 -11.49 -3.21 6.76
CA LYS A 45 -12.37 -2.04 6.72
C LYS A 45 -11.65 -0.77 6.27
N ASN A 46 -10.39 -0.57 6.66
CA ASN A 46 -9.63 0.65 6.38
C ASN A 46 -8.56 0.47 5.28
N LEU A 47 -8.31 -0.74 4.80
CA LEU A 47 -7.28 -1.00 3.77
C LEU A 47 -7.42 -0.08 2.55
N ILE A 48 -8.63 0.02 1.97
CA ILE A 48 -8.86 0.82 0.76
C ILE A 48 -8.54 2.29 1.00
N GLU A 49 -8.94 2.83 2.14
CA GLU A 49 -8.70 4.24 2.49
C GLU A 49 -7.21 4.52 2.73
N ILE A 50 -6.51 3.61 3.43
CA ILE A 50 -5.07 3.70 3.64
C ILE A 50 -4.34 3.68 2.30
N VAL A 51 -4.62 2.70 1.43
CA VAL A 51 -3.97 2.58 0.12
C VAL A 51 -4.23 3.82 -0.73
N LYS A 52 -5.46 4.34 -0.77
CA LYS A 52 -5.79 5.58 -1.49
C LYS A 52 -4.96 6.77 -0.99
N ASN A 53 -4.81 6.92 0.33
CA ASN A 53 -3.98 7.97 0.89
C ASN A 53 -2.50 7.81 0.52
N LEU A 54 -1.96 6.59 0.57
CA LEU A 54 -0.56 6.34 0.19
C LEU A 54 -0.32 6.61 -1.31
N VAL A 55 -1.23 6.20 -2.19
CA VAL A 55 -1.17 6.50 -3.62
C VAL A 55 -1.27 8.01 -3.89
N ARG A 56 -2.09 8.74 -3.13
CA ARG A 56 -2.15 10.21 -3.20
C ARG A 56 -0.80 10.86 -2.86
N HIS A 57 -0.11 10.36 -1.83
CA HIS A 57 1.24 10.85 -1.49
C HIS A 57 2.26 10.49 -2.56
N LEU A 58 2.14 9.30 -3.17
CA LEU A 58 2.98 8.89 -4.30
C LEU A 58 2.79 9.81 -5.51
N ASN A 59 1.58 10.31 -5.75
CA ASN A 59 1.29 11.25 -6.84
C ASN A 59 1.72 12.71 -6.56
N SER A 60 2.18 13.02 -5.34
CA SER A 60 2.61 14.38 -5.01
C SER A 60 3.98 14.68 -5.63
N PRO A 61 4.14 15.84 -6.31
CA PRO A 61 5.39 16.21 -6.98
C PRO A 61 6.54 16.51 -6.00
N ASN A 62 6.22 16.71 -4.72
CA ASN A 62 7.19 17.03 -3.67
C ASN A 62 7.72 15.79 -2.93
N THR A 63 7.29 14.59 -3.33
CA THR A 63 7.67 13.33 -2.69
C THR A 63 9.05 12.89 -3.15
N SER A 64 9.99 12.75 -2.21
CA SER A 64 11.37 12.32 -2.51
C SER A 64 11.40 10.90 -3.10
N PRO A 65 12.32 10.56 -4.03
CA PRO A 65 12.42 9.23 -4.62
C PRO A 65 12.55 8.09 -3.58
N HIS A 66 13.27 8.35 -2.50
CA HIS A 66 13.37 7.41 -1.38
C HIS A 66 12.01 7.16 -0.73
N PHE A 67 11.27 8.22 -0.39
CA PHE A 67 9.95 8.09 0.21
C PHE A 67 8.93 7.46 -0.76
N ARG A 68 9.02 7.72 -2.08
CA ARG A 68 8.23 7.03 -3.11
C ARG A 68 8.43 5.51 -3.06
N SER A 69 9.69 5.07 -2.99
CA SER A 69 10.03 3.65 -2.86
C SER A 69 9.42 3.02 -1.61
N GLU A 70 9.47 3.73 -0.48
CA GLU A 70 8.89 3.25 0.77
C GLU A 70 7.36 3.21 0.75
N LEU A 71 6.70 4.14 0.06
CA LEU A 71 5.25 4.12 -0.17
C LEU A 71 4.83 2.89 -0.98
N VAL A 72 5.50 2.62 -2.11
CA VAL A 72 5.21 1.45 -2.96
C VAL A 72 5.42 0.15 -2.18
N SER A 73 6.57 0.03 -1.50
CA SER A 73 6.88 -1.12 -0.65
C SER A 73 5.82 -1.33 0.44
N THR A 74 5.41 -0.25 1.10
CA THR A 74 4.38 -0.30 2.15
C THR A 74 3.03 -0.76 1.59
N ILE A 75 2.57 -0.22 0.45
CA ILE A 75 1.30 -0.63 -0.18
C ILE A 75 1.31 -2.13 -0.49
N ILE A 76 2.40 -2.64 -1.09
CA ILE A 76 2.51 -4.06 -1.42
C ILE A 76 2.54 -4.91 -0.14
N LYS A 77 3.28 -4.49 0.87
CA LYS A 77 3.39 -5.19 2.16
C LYS A 77 2.05 -5.29 2.89
N ILE A 78 1.26 -4.21 2.96
CA ILE A 78 -0.05 -4.24 3.65
C ILE A 78 -1.09 -5.05 2.88
N CYS A 79 -1.05 -5.02 1.55
CA CYS A 79 -2.00 -5.76 0.72
C CYS A 79 -1.70 -7.26 0.68
N SER A 80 -0.42 -7.66 0.64
CA SER A 80 0.02 -9.06 0.58
C SER A 80 0.03 -9.78 1.94
N GLN A 81 -0.13 -9.03 3.04
CA GLN A 81 -0.06 -9.54 4.40
C GLN A 81 -1.00 -10.74 4.63
N ASP A 82 -0.48 -11.72 5.39
CA ASP A 82 -1.20 -12.92 5.82
C ASP A 82 -1.95 -13.61 4.66
N ASN A 83 -1.28 -13.70 3.51
CA ASN A 83 -1.82 -14.23 2.26
C ASN A 83 -3.06 -13.47 1.77
N TYR A 84 -2.93 -12.15 1.63
CA TYR A 84 -4.00 -11.25 1.18
C TYR A 84 -5.23 -11.23 2.08
N CYS A 85 -5.07 -11.47 3.39
CA CYS A 85 -6.20 -11.65 4.29
C CYS A 85 -7.13 -10.43 4.35
N TYR A 86 -6.62 -9.23 4.04
CA TYR A 86 -7.38 -7.97 4.05
C TYR A 86 -8.00 -7.61 2.68
N ILE A 87 -7.64 -8.32 1.60
CA ILE A 87 -8.13 -8.04 0.24
C ILE A 87 -9.53 -8.65 0.06
N ALA A 88 -10.51 -7.79 -0.21
CA ALA A 88 -11.87 -8.22 -0.55
C ALA A 88 -12.07 -8.39 -2.07
N SER A 89 -11.30 -7.67 -2.89
CA SER A 89 -11.37 -7.73 -4.36
C SER A 89 -9.98 -7.70 -4.97
N PHE A 90 -9.60 -8.77 -5.65
CA PHE A 90 -8.35 -8.82 -6.39
C PHE A 90 -8.39 -7.99 -7.68
N GLN A 91 -9.56 -7.71 -8.24
CA GLN A 91 -9.67 -6.76 -9.36
C GLN A 91 -9.24 -5.36 -8.93
N TRP A 92 -9.75 -4.89 -7.77
CA TRP A 92 -9.31 -3.62 -7.20
C TRP A 92 -7.80 -3.61 -6.95
N TYR A 93 -7.26 -4.70 -6.39
CA TYR A 93 -5.83 -4.75 -6.09
C TYR A 93 -4.97 -4.77 -7.37
N VAL A 94 -5.41 -5.44 -8.43
CA VAL A 94 -4.76 -5.37 -9.75
C VAL A 94 -4.76 -3.94 -10.29
N SER A 95 -5.87 -3.20 -10.18
CA SER A 95 -5.91 -1.78 -10.58
C SER A 95 -4.90 -0.94 -9.79
N VAL A 96 -4.77 -1.18 -8.47
CA VAL A 96 -3.74 -0.51 -7.65
C VAL A 96 -2.35 -0.84 -8.18
N LEU A 97 -2.03 -2.11 -8.45
CA LEU A 97 -0.70 -2.49 -8.94
C LEU A 97 -0.36 -1.88 -10.31
N VAL A 98 -1.35 -1.77 -11.20
CA VAL A 98 -1.18 -1.09 -12.50
C VAL A 98 -0.96 0.41 -12.31
N GLU A 99 -1.72 1.06 -11.43
CA GLU A 99 -1.51 2.47 -11.09
C GLU A 99 -0.10 2.69 -10.52
N LEU A 100 0.36 1.83 -9.60
CA LEU A 100 1.73 1.90 -9.08
C LEU A 100 2.77 1.75 -10.19
N ALA A 101 2.55 0.86 -11.17
CA ALA A 101 3.46 0.69 -12.29
C ALA A 101 3.52 1.94 -13.18
N GLN A 102 2.40 2.62 -13.42
CA GLN A 102 2.32 3.85 -14.20
C GLN A 102 3.01 5.03 -13.50
N LEU A 103 2.96 5.06 -12.17
CA LEU A 103 3.60 6.09 -11.34
C LEU A 103 5.05 5.78 -10.99
N ASN A 104 5.54 4.60 -11.36
CA ASN A 104 6.87 4.18 -10.97
C ASN A 104 7.93 4.85 -11.86
N GLU A 105 8.61 5.83 -11.27
CA GLU A 105 9.80 6.48 -11.85
C GLU A 105 11.11 5.83 -11.35
N ASP A 106 11.00 4.89 -10.40
CA ASP A 106 12.10 4.39 -9.59
C ASP A 106 12.32 2.87 -9.73
N LYS A 107 13.15 2.29 -8.85
CA LYS A 107 13.58 0.89 -8.85
C LYS A 107 12.50 -0.14 -8.44
N ASN A 108 11.25 0.27 -8.24
CA ASN A 108 10.19 -0.63 -7.73
C ASN A 108 9.56 -1.52 -8.81
N GLY A 109 9.97 -1.39 -10.07
CA GLY A 109 9.38 -2.15 -11.18
C GLY A 109 9.40 -3.67 -10.96
N GLU A 110 10.50 -4.20 -10.42
CA GLU A 110 10.61 -5.63 -10.09
C GLU A 110 9.66 -6.04 -8.95
N LEU A 111 9.52 -5.19 -7.93
CA LEU A 111 8.63 -5.46 -6.80
C LEU A 111 7.16 -5.49 -7.28
N ILE A 112 6.77 -4.52 -8.10
CA ILE A 112 5.41 -4.41 -8.64
C ILE A 112 5.12 -5.58 -9.60
N SER A 113 6.06 -5.91 -10.49
CA SER A 113 5.87 -7.00 -11.46
C SER A 113 5.78 -8.37 -10.79
N ASN A 114 6.64 -8.64 -9.80
CA ASN A 114 6.58 -9.88 -9.00
C ASN A 114 5.23 -10.00 -8.28
N GLN A 115 4.74 -8.90 -7.73
CA GLN A 115 3.45 -8.87 -7.04
C GLN A 115 2.26 -9.09 -8.00
N LEU A 116 2.32 -8.49 -9.19
CA LEU A 116 1.32 -8.66 -10.24
C LEU A 116 1.30 -10.09 -10.76
N LEU A 117 2.48 -10.71 -10.93
CA LEU A 117 2.62 -12.12 -11.29
C LEU A 117 2.03 -13.04 -10.21
N ASP A 118 2.35 -12.83 -8.93
CA ASP A 118 1.81 -13.67 -7.84
C ASP A 118 0.26 -13.66 -7.85
N VAL A 119 -0.35 -12.48 -7.91
CA VAL A 119 -1.81 -12.34 -7.90
C VAL A 119 -2.44 -12.99 -9.15
N THR A 120 -1.91 -12.71 -10.34
CA THR A 120 -2.49 -13.21 -11.60
C THR A 120 -2.33 -14.71 -11.78
N VAL A 121 -1.22 -15.28 -11.31
CA VAL A 121 -0.99 -16.74 -11.33
C VAL A 121 -1.95 -17.43 -10.35
N ARG A 122 -2.08 -16.92 -9.13
CA ARG A 122 -2.84 -17.57 -8.05
C ARG A 122 -4.35 -17.38 -8.14
N VAL A 123 -4.81 -16.26 -8.72
CA VAL A 123 -6.23 -15.91 -8.79
C VAL A 123 -6.70 -15.92 -10.24
N ALA A 124 -7.16 -17.08 -10.70
CA ALA A 124 -7.53 -17.28 -12.10
C ALA A 124 -8.61 -16.31 -12.61
N THR A 125 -9.56 -15.92 -11.75
CA THR A 125 -10.69 -15.05 -12.10
C THR A 125 -10.29 -13.62 -12.45
N VAL A 126 -9.10 -13.15 -12.03
CA VAL A 126 -8.65 -11.78 -12.35
C VAL A 126 -7.75 -11.70 -13.59
N ARG A 127 -7.36 -12.82 -14.20
CA ARG A 127 -6.42 -12.83 -15.33
C ARG A 127 -6.93 -12.03 -16.52
N SER A 128 -8.17 -12.24 -16.94
CA SER A 128 -8.77 -11.50 -18.06
C SER A 128 -8.83 -10.00 -17.79
N PHE A 129 -9.14 -9.63 -16.54
CA PHE A 129 -9.13 -8.23 -16.11
C PHE A 129 -7.71 -7.65 -16.13
N ALA A 130 -6.72 -8.35 -15.58
CA ALA A 130 -5.33 -7.93 -15.55
C ALA A 130 -4.76 -7.71 -16.96
N VAL A 131 -5.03 -8.62 -17.90
CA VAL A 131 -4.63 -8.45 -19.32
C VAL A 131 -5.26 -7.19 -19.92
N SER A 132 -6.55 -6.95 -19.67
CA SER A 132 -7.23 -5.75 -20.19
C SER A 132 -6.65 -4.44 -19.65
N GLN A 133 -6.19 -4.42 -18.40
CA GLN A 133 -5.59 -3.23 -17.77
C GLN A 133 -4.16 -2.98 -18.21
N MET A 134 -3.40 -4.00 -18.63
CA MET A 134 -2.03 -3.83 -19.12
C MET A 134 -1.96 -3.42 -20.59
N ALA A 135 -3.04 -3.63 -21.34
CA ALA A 135 -3.14 -3.24 -22.75
C ALA A 135 -3.55 -1.76 -22.95
N SER A 136 -3.97 -1.09 -21.89
CA SER A 136 -4.40 0.31 -21.84
C SER A 136 -3.33 1.22 -21.28
#